data_AF-A0A8T4VVE4-F1
#
_entry.id   AF-A0A8T4VVE4-F1
#
_cell.length_a   1.000
_cell.length_b   1.000
_cell.length_c   1.000
_cell.angle_alpha   90.00
_cell.angle_beta   90.00
_cell.angle_gamma   90.00
#
_symmetry.space_group_name_H-M   'P 1'
#
loop_
_entity.id
_entity.type
_entity.pdbx_description
1 polymer ?
#
loop_
_entity_poly.entity_id
_entity_poly.type
_entity_poly.pdbx_seq_one_letter_code
_entity_poly.pdbx_strand_id
1 'polypeptide(L)'
;MLGRIIGNTVTEIVFRCPYSREVTLGEIVVADDMERDARFFLRVVDLRYGQEGSDQWGLRTAGEMLALDDAEQEYRMRDKERRLFKLAVCAPLGMLRDGCFERPRMLPAHFSTVRRADPDDYAFLKEHMGDIEVGCLRSGQQDIDVPVAVRGELLSHHVGIFATTGMGKSNLMRVFAASVMRQGRYGLLIVDPHGEYYDGGQDSKGLRHHPMAERSLAVYSPHHLSGPHTTLQLAATEITVGDVQNIFSFSDAQRDALYALAGRYNERWLLRLAQMSIDELVYEFDQKIHESTFGVLQRRAERILASGIVHTDESVA
;
A
#
# COMPACT_ATOMS: atom_id res chain seq x y z
N MET A 1 -14.18 -32.17 1.02
CA MET A 1 -15.06 -31.81 -0.11
C MET A 1 -16.06 -30.75 0.34
N LEU A 2 -16.25 -29.68 -0.45
CA LEU A 2 -17.18 -28.57 -0.22
C LEU A 2 -18.44 -28.66 -1.09
N GLY A 3 -18.33 -29.10 -2.33
CA GLY A 3 -19.46 -29.09 -3.26
C GLY A 3 -19.12 -29.61 -4.65
N ARG A 4 -20.03 -29.37 -5.60
CA ARG A 4 -19.94 -29.83 -7.00
C ARG A 4 -20.23 -28.69 -7.96
N ILE A 5 -19.43 -28.57 -9.03
CA ILE A 5 -19.62 -27.56 -10.09
C ILE A 5 -20.95 -27.78 -10.81
N ILE A 6 -21.72 -26.69 -11.03
CA ILE A 6 -22.99 -26.71 -11.76
C ILE A 6 -23.17 -25.52 -12.73
N GLY A 7 -22.21 -24.58 -12.77
CA GLY A 7 -22.30 -23.34 -13.56
C GLY A 7 -22.11 -23.53 -15.07
N ASN A 8 -22.53 -22.52 -15.83
CA ASN A 8 -22.59 -22.54 -17.31
C ASN A 8 -21.71 -21.49 -17.99
N THR A 9 -21.01 -20.63 -17.24
CA THR A 9 -20.22 -19.52 -17.80
C THR A 9 -18.78 -19.53 -17.30
N VAL A 10 -17.83 -19.24 -18.18
CA VAL A 10 -16.39 -19.25 -17.85
C VAL A 10 -16.02 -18.12 -16.89
N THR A 11 -16.72 -16.98 -16.95
CA THR A 11 -16.44 -15.80 -16.10
C THR A 11 -16.97 -15.94 -14.69
N GLU A 12 -17.98 -16.78 -14.48
CA GLU A 12 -18.65 -16.96 -13.20
C GLU A 12 -18.95 -18.44 -12.98
N ILE A 13 -18.09 -19.10 -12.22
CA ILE A 13 -18.21 -20.52 -11.94
C ILE A 13 -19.03 -20.71 -10.67
N VAL A 14 -20.07 -21.53 -10.74
CA VAL A 14 -20.96 -21.81 -9.61
C VAL A 14 -20.78 -23.25 -9.15
N PHE A 15 -20.67 -23.45 -7.84
CA PHE A 15 -20.80 -24.78 -7.23
C PHE A 15 -21.92 -24.83 -6.20
N ARG A 16 -22.61 -25.96 -6.14
CA ARG A 16 -23.59 -26.27 -5.09
C ARG A 16 -22.87 -26.90 -3.91
N CYS A 17 -23.10 -26.36 -2.71
CA CYS A 17 -22.66 -26.94 -1.46
C CYS A 17 -23.84 -27.33 -0.55
N PRO A 18 -23.66 -28.33 0.34
CA PRO A 18 -24.66 -28.67 1.35
C PRO A 18 -25.04 -27.46 2.21
N TYR A 19 -26.28 -27.40 2.68
CA TYR A 19 -26.78 -26.28 3.50
C TYR A 19 -25.99 -26.12 4.80
N SER A 20 -25.69 -27.24 5.47
CA SER A 20 -24.87 -27.30 6.68
C SER A 20 -23.41 -26.87 6.50
N ARG A 21 -22.89 -26.84 5.26
CA ARG A 21 -21.48 -26.53 5.02
C ARG A 21 -21.24 -25.02 5.07
N GLU A 22 -20.18 -24.64 5.78
CA GLU A 22 -19.70 -23.26 5.81
C GLU A 22 -18.70 -22.99 4.69
N VAL A 23 -18.99 -21.94 3.94
CA VAL A 23 -18.16 -21.36 2.89
C VAL A 23 -18.17 -19.86 3.14
N THR A 24 -17.02 -19.21 3.04
CA THR A 24 -16.87 -17.78 3.34
C THR A 24 -16.59 -16.95 2.09
N LEU A 25 -17.02 -15.69 2.10
CA LEU A 25 -16.70 -14.75 1.03
C LEU A 25 -15.18 -14.52 0.98
N GLY A 26 -14.61 -14.51 -0.23
CA GLY A 26 -13.17 -14.35 -0.46
C GLY A 26 -12.36 -15.63 -0.27
N GLU A 27 -12.98 -16.75 0.11
CA GLU A 27 -12.33 -18.05 0.22
C GLU A 27 -11.83 -18.52 -1.15
N ILE A 28 -10.60 -18.99 -1.20
CA ILE A 28 -10.00 -19.63 -2.37
C ILE A 28 -10.25 -21.14 -2.26
N VAL A 29 -10.96 -21.68 -3.25
CA VAL A 29 -11.29 -23.11 -3.35
C VAL A 29 -10.69 -23.68 -4.63
N VAL A 30 -10.48 -24.99 -4.63
CA VAL A 30 -9.96 -25.73 -5.77
C VAL A 30 -11.06 -26.63 -6.33
N ALA A 31 -11.32 -26.53 -7.63
CA ALA A 31 -12.10 -27.52 -8.35
C ALA A 31 -11.16 -28.50 -9.06
N ASP A 32 -11.22 -29.78 -8.65
CA ASP A 32 -10.44 -30.85 -9.24
C ASP A 32 -11.19 -31.42 -10.47
N ASP A 33 -10.71 -31.09 -11.66
CA ASP A 33 -11.22 -31.59 -12.95
C ASP A 33 -10.43 -32.85 -13.35
N MET A 34 -10.99 -34.00 -12.97
CA MET A 34 -10.39 -35.31 -13.23
C MET A 34 -10.45 -35.70 -14.72
N GLU A 35 -11.32 -35.10 -15.53
CA GLU A 35 -11.41 -35.42 -16.96
C GLU A 35 -10.21 -34.85 -17.72
N ARG A 36 -9.65 -33.75 -17.22
CA ARG A 36 -8.59 -32.97 -17.89
C ARG A 36 -7.29 -32.93 -17.10
N ASP A 37 -7.23 -33.64 -15.97
CA ASP A 37 -6.13 -33.61 -15.01
C ASP A 37 -5.70 -32.15 -14.68
N ALA A 38 -6.70 -31.32 -14.35
CA ALA A 38 -6.52 -29.90 -14.13
C ALA A 38 -7.13 -29.45 -12.80
N ARG A 39 -6.51 -28.47 -12.16
CA ARG A 39 -7.01 -27.83 -10.94
C ARG A 39 -7.38 -26.39 -11.22
N PHE A 40 -8.62 -26.02 -10.93
CA PHE A 40 -9.07 -24.63 -11.07
C PHE A 40 -9.10 -23.94 -9.72
N PHE A 41 -8.42 -22.81 -9.62
CA PHE A 41 -8.43 -21.95 -8.44
C PHE A 41 -9.53 -20.92 -8.58
N LEU A 42 -10.47 -20.93 -7.62
CA LEU A 42 -11.69 -20.15 -7.67
C LEU A 42 -11.80 -19.31 -6.40
N ARG A 43 -12.11 -18.02 -6.52
CA ARG A 43 -12.39 -17.16 -5.36
C ARG A 43 -13.90 -17.00 -5.22
N VAL A 44 -14.44 -17.35 -4.05
CA VAL A 44 -15.85 -17.12 -3.72
C VAL A 44 -16.11 -15.62 -3.67
N VAL A 45 -17.02 -15.12 -4.51
CA VAL A 45 -17.37 -13.69 -4.62
C VAL A 45 -18.82 -13.41 -4.25
N ASP A 46 -19.67 -14.43 -4.18
CA ASP A 46 -21.05 -14.32 -3.71
C ASP A 46 -21.53 -15.69 -3.18
N LEU A 47 -22.47 -15.67 -2.24
CA LEU A 47 -23.06 -16.83 -1.61
C LEU A 47 -24.58 -16.65 -1.57
N ARG A 48 -25.29 -17.58 -2.23
CA ARG A 48 -26.76 -17.55 -2.32
C ARG A 48 -27.34 -18.79 -1.67
N TYR A 49 -28.51 -18.65 -1.06
CA TYR A 49 -29.31 -19.82 -0.70
C TYR A 49 -30.05 -20.33 -1.94
N GLY A 50 -30.13 -21.65 -2.04
CA GLY A 50 -30.96 -22.34 -3.01
C GLY A 50 -31.84 -23.37 -2.33
N GLN A 51 -32.92 -23.73 -3.01
CA GLN A 51 -33.91 -24.69 -2.50
C GLN A 51 -34.42 -25.61 -3.61
N GLU A 52 -34.84 -26.81 -3.25
CA GLU A 52 -35.60 -27.70 -4.13
C GLU A 52 -37.05 -27.23 -4.22
N GLY A 53 -37.51 -26.93 -5.44
CA GLY A 53 -38.85 -26.41 -5.71
C GLY A 53 -38.83 -25.04 -6.37
N SER A 54 -39.98 -24.41 -6.52
CA SER A 54 -40.07 -23.05 -7.07
C SER A 54 -39.61 -22.00 -6.05
N ASP A 55 -39.22 -20.83 -6.53
CA ASP A 55 -38.81 -19.71 -5.66
C ASP A 55 -39.88 -19.32 -4.63
N GLN A 56 -41.16 -19.47 -5.01
CA GLN A 56 -42.28 -19.20 -4.12
C GLN A 56 -42.40 -20.18 -2.94
N TRP A 57 -41.81 -21.37 -3.04
CA TRP A 57 -41.88 -22.35 -1.94
C TRP A 57 -41.22 -21.81 -0.67
N GLY A 58 -40.06 -21.16 -0.80
CA GLY A 58 -39.34 -20.55 0.32
C GLY A 58 -40.16 -19.47 1.02
N LEU A 59 -40.79 -18.57 0.25
CA LEU A 59 -41.65 -17.50 0.79
C LEU A 59 -42.84 -18.06 1.58
N ARG A 60 -43.54 -19.06 1.02
CA ARG A 60 -44.68 -19.69 1.71
C ARG A 60 -44.25 -20.43 2.97
N THR A 61 -43.15 -21.17 2.91
CA THR A 61 -42.63 -21.93 4.06
C THR A 61 -42.21 -21.01 5.19
N ALA A 62 -41.56 -19.88 4.88
CA ALA A 62 -41.23 -18.87 5.89
C ALA A 62 -42.49 -18.24 6.52
N GLY A 63 -43.52 -17.96 5.72
CA GLY A 63 -44.81 -17.47 6.24
C GLY A 63 -45.51 -18.47 7.19
N GLU A 64 -45.46 -19.76 6.86
CA GLU A 64 -45.97 -20.82 7.72
C GLU A 64 -45.18 -20.96 9.03
N MET A 65 -43.84 -20.87 8.96
CA MET A 65 -42.98 -20.86 10.15
C MET A 65 -43.33 -19.70 11.08
N LEU A 66 -43.47 -18.49 10.56
CA LEU A 66 -43.83 -17.32 11.37
C LEU A 66 -45.19 -17.49 12.07
N ALA A 67 -46.18 -18.04 11.38
CA ALA A 67 -47.50 -18.29 11.97
C ALA A 67 -47.46 -19.36 13.08
N LEU A 68 -46.56 -20.33 12.97
CA LEU A 68 -46.36 -21.35 14.01
C LEU A 68 -45.55 -20.81 15.19
N ASP A 69 -44.56 -19.96 14.94
CA ASP A 69 -43.79 -19.26 15.98
C ASP A 69 -44.74 -18.41 16.86
N ASP A 70 -45.69 -17.67 16.25
CA ASP A 70 -46.74 -16.92 16.95
C ASP A 70 -47.68 -17.81 17.78
N ALA A 71 -47.87 -19.06 17.36
CA ALA A 71 -48.67 -20.06 18.04
C ALA A 71 -47.86 -20.92 19.04
N GLU A 72 -46.59 -20.57 19.29
CA GLU A 72 -45.63 -21.34 20.10
C GLU A 72 -45.49 -22.81 19.66
N GLN A 73 -45.57 -23.07 18.34
CA GLN A 73 -45.45 -24.39 17.73
C GLN A 73 -44.18 -24.50 16.89
N GLU A 74 -43.53 -25.66 16.92
CA GLU A 74 -42.29 -25.91 16.16
C GLU A 74 -42.60 -26.36 14.73
N TYR A 75 -42.09 -25.64 13.72
CA TYR A 75 -42.08 -26.13 12.34
C TYR A 75 -40.99 -27.19 12.13
N ARG A 76 -41.38 -28.41 11.73
CA ARG A 76 -40.44 -29.50 11.43
C ARG A 76 -40.23 -29.70 9.93
N MET A 77 -39.14 -29.14 9.41
CA MET A 77 -38.73 -29.36 8.02
C MET A 77 -38.13 -30.76 7.81
N ARG A 78 -38.80 -31.58 6.99
CA ARG A 78 -38.25 -32.86 6.53
C ARG A 78 -37.17 -32.64 5.46
N ASP A 79 -36.12 -33.46 5.52
CA ASP A 79 -35.00 -33.48 4.57
C ASP A 79 -34.33 -32.12 4.32
N LYS A 80 -34.20 -31.30 5.38
CA LYS A 80 -33.66 -29.93 5.30
C LYS A 80 -32.36 -29.83 4.49
N GLU A 81 -31.41 -30.74 4.72
CA GLU A 81 -30.11 -30.75 4.02
C GLU A 81 -30.18 -31.11 2.54
N ARG A 82 -31.22 -31.83 2.12
CA ARG A 82 -31.47 -32.13 0.70
C ARG A 82 -32.18 -30.95 0.03
N ARG A 83 -33.21 -30.43 0.72
CA ARG A 83 -34.13 -29.42 0.19
C ARG A 83 -33.53 -28.03 0.17
N LEU A 84 -32.60 -27.72 1.05
CA LEU A 84 -31.87 -26.46 1.07
C LEU A 84 -30.42 -26.71 0.69
N PHE A 85 -29.81 -25.74 0.03
CA PHE A 85 -28.40 -25.76 -0.30
C PHE A 85 -27.87 -24.33 -0.41
N LYS A 86 -26.55 -24.22 -0.54
CA LYS A 86 -25.89 -22.94 -0.84
C LYS A 86 -25.31 -23.03 -2.25
N LEU A 87 -25.34 -21.91 -2.95
CA LEU A 87 -24.70 -21.70 -4.24
C LEU A 87 -23.56 -20.71 -4.01
N ALA A 88 -22.34 -21.18 -4.20
CA ALA A 88 -21.16 -20.34 -4.15
C ALA A 88 -20.80 -19.92 -5.57
N VAL A 89 -20.88 -18.61 -5.80
CA VAL A 89 -20.51 -17.96 -7.04
C VAL A 89 -19.05 -17.57 -6.95
N CYS A 90 -18.26 -17.99 -7.93
CA CYS A 90 -16.82 -17.84 -7.89
C CYS A 90 -16.26 -17.13 -9.12
N ALA A 91 -15.34 -16.21 -8.88
CA ALA A 91 -14.47 -15.67 -9.92
C ALA A 91 -13.28 -16.60 -10.11
N PRO A 92 -12.97 -17.03 -11.35
CA PRO A 92 -11.85 -17.92 -11.59
C PRO A 92 -10.53 -17.13 -11.53
N LEU A 93 -9.59 -17.60 -10.72
CA LEU A 93 -8.27 -16.99 -10.57
C LEU A 93 -7.27 -17.53 -11.60
N GLY A 94 -7.34 -18.82 -11.87
CA GLY A 94 -6.46 -19.51 -12.80
C GLY A 94 -6.67 -21.01 -12.79
N MET A 95 -5.97 -21.69 -13.69
CA MET A 95 -5.98 -23.13 -13.83
C MET A 95 -4.55 -23.64 -13.83
N LEU A 96 -4.28 -24.66 -13.03
CA LEU A 96 -3.01 -25.37 -12.97
C LEU A 96 -3.15 -26.69 -13.74
N ARG A 97 -2.37 -26.85 -14.80
CA ARG A 97 -2.28 -28.07 -15.61
C ARG A 97 -0.81 -28.29 -16.00
N ASP A 98 -0.31 -29.52 -15.85
CA ASP A 98 1.09 -29.87 -16.17
C ASP A 98 2.13 -28.96 -15.47
N GLY A 99 1.83 -28.48 -14.26
CA GLY A 99 2.69 -27.54 -13.52
C GLY A 99 2.59 -26.07 -13.96
N CYS A 100 1.89 -25.78 -15.06
CA CYS A 100 1.72 -24.43 -15.58
C CYS A 100 0.43 -23.78 -15.07
N PHE A 101 0.55 -22.61 -14.43
CA PHE A 101 -0.59 -21.80 -14.00
C PHE A 101 -1.00 -20.83 -15.11
N GLU A 102 -2.19 -21.01 -15.68
CA GLU A 102 -2.69 -20.23 -16.80
C GLU A 102 -4.04 -19.57 -16.52
N ARG A 103 -4.37 -18.54 -17.32
CA ARG A 103 -5.69 -17.91 -17.27
C ARG A 103 -6.75 -18.93 -17.67
N PRO A 104 -7.85 -19.07 -16.91
CA PRO A 104 -8.88 -20.05 -17.23
C PRO A 104 -9.65 -19.58 -18.47
N ARG A 105 -9.55 -20.34 -19.55
CA ARG A 105 -10.27 -20.09 -20.82
C ARG A 105 -11.45 -21.05 -21.03
N MET A 106 -11.65 -21.96 -20.09
CA MET A 106 -12.65 -23.02 -20.17
C MET A 106 -13.29 -23.25 -18.80
N LEU A 107 -14.44 -23.92 -18.82
CA LEU A 107 -15.12 -24.39 -17.62
C LEU A 107 -14.42 -25.66 -17.09
N PRO A 108 -14.36 -25.85 -15.76
CA PRO A 108 -14.14 -27.17 -15.18
C PRO A 108 -15.23 -28.14 -15.65
N ALA A 109 -14.91 -29.43 -15.69
CA ALA A 109 -15.90 -30.47 -15.95
C ALA A 109 -17.14 -30.29 -15.07
N HIS A 110 -18.31 -30.55 -15.64
CA HIS A 110 -19.55 -30.49 -14.89
C HIS A 110 -19.50 -31.48 -13.71
N PHE A 111 -20.00 -31.07 -12.55
CA PHE A 111 -19.89 -31.83 -11.29
C PHE A 111 -18.46 -32.16 -10.82
N SER A 112 -17.44 -31.42 -11.28
CA SER A 112 -16.11 -31.48 -10.67
C SER A 112 -16.21 -31.24 -9.15
N THR A 113 -15.37 -31.95 -8.41
CA THR A 113 -15.33 -31.83 -6.96
C THR A 113 -14.70 -30.50 -6.58
N VAL A 114 -15.34 -29.75 -5.68
CA VAL A 114 -14.77 -28.54 -5.10
C VAL A 114 -14.32 -28.84 -3.67
N ARG A 115 -13.13 -28.39 -3.29
CA ARG A 115 -12.56 -28.50 -1.94
C ARG A 115 -11.85 -27.21 -1.54
N ARG A 116 -11.56 -27.06 -0.25
CA ARG A 116 -10.66 -26.00 0.21
C ARG A 116 -9.27 -26.26 -0.37
N ALA A 117 -8.59 -25.18 -0.75
CA ALA A 117 -7.19 -25.27 -1.15
C ALA A 117 -6.34 -25.72 0.05
N ASP A 118 -5.41 -26.62 -0.20
CA ASP A 118 -4.37 -27.03 0.74
C ASP A 118 -3.12 -26.17 0.50
N PRO A 119 -2.29 -25.86 1.52
CA PRO A 119 -0.94 -25.34 1.33
C PRO A 119 -0.17 -25.91 0.13
N ASP A 120 -0.27 -27.22 -0.12
CA ASP A 120 0.43 -27.88 -1.24
C ASP A 120 -0.11 -27.47 -2.62
N ASP A 121 -1.37 -27.03 -2.73
CA ASP A 121 -1.91 -26.52 -3.99
C ASP A 121 -1.21 -25.23 -4.42
N TYR A 122 -0.65 -24.47 -3.47
CA TYR A 122 0.06 -23.22 -3.73
C TYR A 122 1.54 -23.42 -4.03
N ALA A 123 2.03 -24.66 -4.10
CA ALA A 123 3.45 -24.95 -4.33
C ALA A 123 4.01 -24.27 -5.60
N PHE A 124 3.21 -24.15 -6.66
CA PHE A 124 3.60 -23.48 -7.92
C PHE A 124 3.94 -21.99 -7.74
N LEU A 125 3.39 -21.34 -6.70
CA LEU A 125 3.69 -19.94 -6.41
C LEU A 125 5.13 -19.75 -5.96
N LYS A 126 5.75 -20.75 -5.31
CA LYS A 126 7.13 -20.66 -4.80
C LYS A 126 8.13 -20.33 -5.91
N GLU A 127 7.92 -20.83 -7.12
CA GLU A 127 8.79 -20.56 -8.28
C GLU A 127 8.62 -19.12 -8.82
N HIS A 128 7.51 -18.48 -8.50
CA HIS A 128 7.14 -17.17 -9.02
C HIS A 128 7.33 -16.04 -7.99
N MET A 129 7.40 -16.38 -6.70
CA MET A 129 7.57 -15.39 -5.62
C MET A 129 8.87 -14.61 -5.75
N GLY A 130 8.80 -13.33 -5.37
CA GLY A 130 9.97 -12.47 -5.28
C GLY A 130 10.74 -12.65 -3.97
N ASP A 131 11.60 -11.69 -3.69
CA ASP A 131 12.47 -11.67 -2.51
C ASP A 131 12.10 -10.58 -1.50
N ILE A 132 11.27 -9.61 -1.88
CA ILE A 132 10.77 -8.59 -0.96
C ILE A 132 9.40 -9.03 -0.42
N GLU A 133 9.41 -9.72 0.71
CA GLU A 133 8.21 -10.23 1.39
C GLU A 133 7.34 -9.07 1.90
N VAL A 134 6.04 -9.14 1.63
CA VAL A 134 5.05 -8.10 2.01
C VAL A 134 3.92 -8.64 2.88
N GLY A 135 3.82 -9.96 3.05
CA GLY A 135 2.81 -10.60 3.88
C GLY A 135 2.55 -12.04 3.45
N CYS A 136 1.38 -12.57 3.83
CA CYS A 136 0.94 -13.92 3.48
C CYS A 136 -0.34 -13.90 2.65
N LEU A 137 -0.60 -14.98 1.93
CA LEU A 137 -1.85 -15.16 1.20
C LEU A 137 -3.02 -15.28 2.19
N ARG A 138 -4.14 -14.62 1.89
CA ARG A 138 -5.39 -14.74 2.68
C ARG A 138 -6.47 -15.45 1.87
N SER A 139 -7.15 -16.41 2.48
CA SER A 139 -8.33 -17.08 1.94
C SER A 139 -9.51 -16.88 2.88
N GLY A 140 -10.50 -16.11 2.43
CA GLY A 140 -11.61 -15.69 3.27
C GLY A 140 -11.11 -14.90 4.48
N GLN A 141 -11.33 -15.44 5.68
CA GLN A 141 -10.91 -14.86 6.95
C GLN A 141 -9.64 -15.52 7.53
N GLN A 142 -9.03 -16.45 6.80
CA GLN A 142 -7.88 -17.22 7.26
C GLN A 142 -6.62 -16.83 6.50
N ASP A 143 -5.54 -16.61 7.25
CA ASP A 143 -4.21 -16.50 6.68
C ASP A 143 -3.71 -17.90 6.31
N ILE A 144 -3.15 -18.01 5.11
CA ILE A 144 -2.51 -19.22 4.60
C ILE A 144 -1.01 -19.01 4.75
N ASP A 145 -0.30 -20.02 5.23
CA ASP A 145 1.16 -20.04 5.38
C ASP A 145 1.88 -20.16 4.01
N VAL A 146 1.63 -19.17 3.15
CA VAL A 146 2.23 -18.99 1.84
C VAL A 146 2.68 -17.52 1.77
N PRO A 147 4.00 -17.24 1.88
CA PRO A 147 4.51 -15.89 1.83
C PRO A 147 4.29 -15.29 0.44
N VAL A 148 3.94 -14.01 0.42
CA VAL A 148 3.77 -13.20 -0.78
C VAL A 148 4.91 -12.20 -0.84
N ALA A 149 5.67 -12.22 -1.93
CA ALA A 149 6.84 -11.39 -2.11
C ALA A 149 6.89 -10.73 -3.49
N VAL A 150 7.32 -9.47 -3.52
CA VAL A 150 7.56 -8.68 -4.73
C VAL A 150 8.97 -8.96 -5.22
N ARG A 151 9.14 -9.13 -6.54
CA ARG A 151 10.46 -9.30 -7.16
C ARG A 151 11.18 -7.95 -7.15
N GLY A 152 12.30 -7.85 -6.43
CA GLY A 152 13.02 -6.57 -6.32
C GLY A 152 13.59 -6.05 -7.65
N GLU A 153 13.79 -6.91 -8.65
CA GLU A 153 14.14 -6.51 -10.02
C GLU A 153 13.10 -5.56 -10.66
N LEU A 154 11.83 -5.67 -10.25
CA LEU A 154 10.74 -4.83 -10.76
C LEU A 154 10.73 -3.42 -10.15
N LEU A 155 11.53 -3.14 -9.12
CA LEU A 155 11.61 -1.79 -8.54
C LEU A 155 12.11 -0.73 -9.53
N SER A 156 12.87 -1.16 -10.53
CA SER A 156 13.32 -0.33 -11.66
C SER A 156 12.19 0.17 -12.56
N HIS A 157 11.02 -0.46 -12.53
CA HIS A 157 9.89 -0.16 -13.42
C HIS A 157 8.89 0.84 -12.82
N HIS A 158 9.23 1.43 -11.67
CA HIS A 158 8.34 2.22 -10.81
C HIS A 158 7.13 1.44 -10.28
N VAL A 159 6.82 1.61 -9.00
CA VAL A 159 5.69 0.94 -8.35
C VAL A 159 4.77 1.99 -7.75
N GLY A 160 3.50 1.96 -8.15
CA GLY A 160 2.45 2.78 -7.55
C GLY A 160 1.72 2.01 -6.44
N ILE A 161 1.68 2.58 -5.24
CA ILE A 161 0.90 2.04 -4.11
C ILE A 161 -0.27 2.98 -3.83
N PHE A 162 -1.48 2.51 -4.12
CA PHE A 162 -2.71 3.27 -4.00
C PHE A 162 -3.59 2.65 -2.91
N ALA A 163 -4.02 3.48 -1.97
CA ALA A 163 -4.94 3.09 -0.90
C ALA A 163 -5.63 4.35 -0.36
N THR A 164 -6.87 4.21 0.09
CA THR A 164 -7.55 5.25 0.86
C THR A 164 -7.00 5.28 2.29
N THR A 165 -7.19 6.40 2.99
CA THR A 165 -6.76 6.56 4.38
C THR A 165 -7.31 5.44 5.25
N GLY A 166 -6.45 4.83 6.09
CA GLY A 166 -6.82 3.71 6.95
C GLY A 166 -6.76 2.32 6.29
N MET A 167 -6.52 2.21 4.98
CA MET A 167 -6.44 0.91 4.29
C MET A 167 -5.05 0.26 4.32
N GLY A 168 -4.15 0.75 5.18
CA GLY A 168 -2.85 0.10 5.42
C GLY A 168 -1.71 0.47 4.48
N LYS A 169 -1.78 1.59 3.75
CA LYS A 169 -0.67 2.09 2.90
C LYS A 169 0.65 2.17 3.67
N SER A 170 0.65 2.89 4.79
CA SER A 170 1.86 3.10 5.59
C SER A 170 2.35 1.79 6.21
N ASN A 171 1.43 0.87 6.56
CA ASN A 171 1.78 -0.46 7.03
C ASN A 171 2.49 -1.30 5.96
N LEU A 172 1.92 -1.38 4.75
CA LEU A 172 2.53 -2.08 3.61
C LEU A 172 3.93 -1.53 3.33
N MET A 173 4.08 -0.20 3.31
CA MET A 173 5.39 0.43 3.10
C MET A 173 6.40 0.10 4.18
N ARG A 174 6.00 0.03 5.47
CA ARG A 174 6.90 -0.39 6.55
C ARG A 174 7.32 -1.85 6.43
N VAL A 175 6.39 -2.75 6.10
CA VAL A 175 6.72 -4.17 5.89
C VAL A 175 7.66 -4.33 4.69
N PHE A 176 7.36 -3.63 3.59
CA PHE A 176 8.19 -3.61 2.40
C PHE A 176 9.62 -3.11 2.70
N ALA A 177 9.74 -1.96 3.37
CA ALA A 177 11.03 -1.40 3.75
C ALA A 177 11.79 -2.30 4.74
N ALA A 178 11.09 -2.90 5.71
CA ALA A 178 11.69 -3.87 6.63
C ALA A 178 12.21 -5.12 5.89
N SER A 179 11.49 -5.61 4.87
CA SER A 179 11.95 -6.71 4.04
C SER A 179 13.17 -6.31 3.20
N VAL A 180 13.20 -5.10 2.64
CA VAL A 180 14.38 -4.56 1.95
C VAL A 180 15.59 -4.49 2.88
N MET A 181 15.42 -3.97 4.10
CA MET A 181 16.47 -3.94 5.12
C MET A 181 16.98 -5.34 5.48
N ARG A 182 16.08 -6.33 5.61
CA ARG A 182 16.45 -7.71 5.91
C ARG A 182 17.23 -8.37 4.78
N GLN A 183 16.82 -8.14 3.53
CA GLN A 183 17.49 -8.70 2.36
C GLN A 183 18.88 -8.08 2.16
N GLY A 184 19.05 -6.78 2.42
CA GLY A 184 20.32 -6.07 2.22
C GLY A 184 20.78 -5.96 0.77
N ARG A 185 19.92 -6.35 -0.19
CA ARG A 185 20.19 -6.34 -1.63
C ARG A 185 19.77 -5.05 -2.34
N TYR A 186 18.88 -4.27 -1.71
CA TYR A 186 18.26 -3.09 -2.30
C TYR A 186 18.44 -1.88 -1.39
N GLY A 187 18.69 -0.72 -1.98
CA GLY A 187 18.68 0.56 -1.28
C GLY A 187 17.32 1.24 -1.43
N LEU A 188 16.80 1.81 -0.34
CA LEU A 188 15.53 2.53 -0.34
C LEU A 188 15.72 3.89 0.33
N LEU A 189 15.46 4.97 -0.41
CA LEU A 189 15.34 6.32 0.13
C LEU A 189 13.87 6.62 0.41
N ILE A 190 13.54 6.89 1.66
CA ILE A 190 12.18 7.20 2.10
C ILE A 190 12.12 8.66 2.54
N VAL A 191 11.24 9.43 1.92
CA VAL A 191 10.88 10.78 2.39
C VAL A 191 9.69 10.63 3.34
N ASP A 192 9.93 10.86 4.63
CA ASP A 192 8.96 10.63 5.70
C ASP A 192 8.56 11.95 6.40
N PRO A 193 7.68 12.77 5.81
CA PRO A 193 7.32 14.08 6.36
C PRO A 193 6.57 14.00 7.70
N HIS A 194 6.00 12.84 8.03
CA HIS A 194 5.18 12.64 9.23
C HIS A 194 5.80 11.68 10.25
N GLY A 195 6.97 11.09 9.94
CA GLY A 195 7.64 10.12 10.80
C GLY A 195 6.98 8.74 10.85
N GLU A 196 5.89 8.51 10.08
CA GLU A 196 5.05 7.29 10.15
C GLU A 196 5.82 6.00 9.85
N TYR A 197 6.88 6.09 9.04
CA TYR A 197 7.73 4.97 8.72
C TYR A 197 8.83 4.80 9.77
N TYR A 198 9.45 5.89 10.22
CA TYR A 198 10.52 5.85 11.20
C TYR A 198 10.06 5.36 12.58
N ASP A 199 9.07 6.01 13.18
CA ASP A 199 8.62 5.73 14.55
C ASP A 199 7.44 4.74 14.59
N GLY A 200 6.58 4.76 13.58
CA GLY A 200 5.40 3.93 13.49
C GLY A 200 4.10 4.58 14.01
N GLY A 201 4.16 5.80 14.56
CA GLY A 201 3.07 6.42 15.29
C GLY A 201 2.89 5.86 16.71
N GLN A 202 1.83 6.28 17.41
CA GLN A 202 1.66 6.01 18.85
C GLN A 202 1.45 4.52 19.19
N ASP A 203 0.76 3.77 18.34
CA ASP A 203 0.33 2.39 18.65
C ASP A 203 1.04 1.32 17.79
N SER A 204 2.10 1.68 17.05
CA SER A 204 2.76 0.70 16.18
C SER A 204 4.26 0.90 16.06
N LYS A 205 4.95 -0.13 15.58
CA LYS A 205 6.41 -0.12 15.42
C LYS A 205 6.79 0.41 14.03
N GLY A 206 7.62 1.45 14.00
CA GLY A 206 8.34 1.89 12.80
C GLY A 206 9.66 1.15 12.56
N LEU A 207 10.36 1.56 11.51
CA LEU A 207 11.61 0.98 11.03
C LEU A 207 12.74 1.05 12.06
N ARG A 208 12.74 2.06 12.94
CA ARG A 208 13.74 2.18 14.01
C ARG A 208 13.71 1.01 15.00
N HIS A 209 12.57 0.33 15.11
CA HIS A 209 12.39 -0.82 16.01
C HIS A 209 12.72 -2.16 15.33
N HIS A 210 13.09 -2.15 14.04
CA HIS A 210 13.41 -3.37 13.32
C HIS A 210 14.78 -3.93 13.78
N PRO A 211 14.96 -5.26 13.90
CA PRO A 211 16.23 -5.85 14.36
C PRO A 211 17.47 -5.45 13.52
N MET A 212 17.26 -5.12 12.25
CA MET A 212 18.34 -4.69 11.34
C MET A 212 18.55 -3.15 11.35
N ALA A 213 17.83 -2.38 12.16
CA ALA A 213 17.88 -0.92 12.13
C ALA A 213 19.30 -0.38 12.33
N GLU A 214 20.07 -0.93 13.29
CA GLU A 214 21.44 -0.47 13.58
C GLU A 214 22.40 -0.60 12.39
N ARG A 215 22.12 -1.50 11.44
CA ARG A 215 23.02 -1.82 10.31
C ARG A 215 22.46 -1.39 8.95
N SER A 216 21.15 -1.25 8.84
CA SER A 216 20.44 -1.09 7.57
C SER A 216 19.50 0.10 7.54
N LEU A 217 19.49 0.94 8.59
CA LEU A 217 18.72 2.18 8.64
C LEU A 217 19.65 3.37 8.91
N ALA A 218 19.70 4.30 7.97
CA ALA A 218 20.25 5.63 8.17
C ALA A 218 19.09 6.63 8.21
N VAL A 219 19.10 7.51 9.21
CA VAL A 219 18.02 8.48 9.43
C VAL A 219 18.61 9.87 9.40
N TYR A 220 18.09 10.69 8.51
CA TYR A 220 18.44 12.10 8.39
C TYR A 220 17.22 12.92 8.78
N SER A 221 17.39 13.86 9.70
CA SER A 221 16.28 14.67 10.18
C SER A 221 16.71 16.11 10.41
N PRO A 222 15.90 17.10 9.97
CA PRO A 222 16.11 18.50 10.33
C PRO A 222 15.72 18.80 11.80
N HIS A 223 15.10 17.85 12.49
CA HIS A 223 14.68 17.97 13.89
C HIS A 223 15.40 16.93 14.75
N HIS A 224 15.64 17.26 16.02
CA HIS A 224 16.20 16.30 16.97
C HIS A 224 15.21 15.15 17.22
N LEU A 225 15.64 13.91 16.94
CA LEU A 225 14.87 12.70 17.20
C LEU A 225 15.37 11.97 18.46
N SER A 226 14.50 11.18 19.08
CA SER A 226 14.87 10.40 20.28
C SER A 226 15.80 9.21 20.03
N GLY A 227 15.96 8.78 18.78
CA GLY A 227 16.82 7.65 18.39
C GLY A 227 18.04 8.08 17.59
N PRO A 228 18.92 7.14 17.19
CA PRO A 228 20.07 7.44 16.34
C PRO A 228 19.63 8.11 15.05
N HIS A 229 20.13 9.32 14.80
CA HIS A 229 19.87 10.08 13.60
C HIS A 229 21.05 11.01 13.33
N THR A 230 21.23 11.33 12.05
CA THR A 230 22.10 12.42 11.60
C THR A 230 21.24 13.67 11.46
N THR A 231 21.62 14.74 12.15
CA THR A 231 20.98 16.04 11.96
C THR A 231 21.33 16.54 10.56
N LEU A 232 20.32 16.91 9.79
CA LEU A 232 20.54 17.55 8.50
C LEU A 232 21.00 18.99 8.75
N GLN A 233 22.20 19.30 8.29
CA GLN A 233 22.77 20.64 8.34
C GLN A 233 23.09 21.08 6.90
N LEU A 234 22.90 22.36 6.61
CA LEU A 234 23.17 22.97 5.32
C LEU A 234 24.03 24.22 5.56
N ALA A 235 25.14 24.36 4.85
CA ALA A 235 25.84 25.64 4.82
C ALA A 235 24.99 26.65 4.04
N ALA A 236 24.87 27.89 4.54
CA ALA A 236 24.15 28.95 3.85
C ALA A 236 24.71 29.24 2.45
N THR A 237 25.97 28.89 2.22
CA THR A 237 26.68 28.99 0.94
C THR A 237 26.25 27.95 -0.09
N GLU A 238 25.65 26.84 0.33
CA GLU A 238 25.09 25.82 -0.58
C GLU A 238 23.72 26.23 -1.14
N ILE A 239 23.06 27.21 -0.50
CA ILE A 239 21.71 27.63 -0.89
C ILE A 239 21.77 28.52 -2.13
N THR A 240 21.13 28.07 -3.20
CA THR A 240 21.06 28.79 -4.47
C THR A 240 19.81 29.68 -4.54
N VAL A 241 19.81 30.63 -5.49
CA VAL A 241 18.60 31.43 -5.81
C VAL A 241 17.43 30.53 -6.22
N GLY A 242 17.70 29.44 -6.93
CA GLY A 242 16.68 28.47 -7.37
C GLY A 242 15.99 27.79 -6.19
N ASP A 243 16.73 27.41 -5.15
CA ASP A 243 16.18 26.79 -3.95
C ASP A 243 15.19 27.73 -3.24
N VAL A 244 15.58 29.00 -3.09
CA VAL A 244 14.75 30.00 -2.43
C VAL A 244 13.50 30.32 -3.26
N GLN A 245 13.59 30.30 -4.60
CA GLN A 245 12.44 30.47 -5.50
C GLN A 245 11.42 29.34 -5.41
N ASN A 246 11.83 28.13 -5.04
CA ASN A 246 10.91 27.02 -4.79
C ASN A 246 10.16 27.16 -3.46
N ILE A 247 10.69 27.94 -2.51
CA ILE A 247 10.12 28.12 -1.16
C ILE A 247 9.21 29.35 -1.08
N PHE A 248 9.56 30.43 -1.78
CA PHE A 248 8.82 31.70 -1.72
C PHE A 248 8.43 32.23 -3.09
N SER A 249 7.28 32.90 -3.16
CA SER A 249 6.87 33.64 -4.36
C SER A 249 7.53 35.01 -4.43
N PHE A 250 8.15 35.34 -5.57
CA PHE A 250 8.87 36.60 -5.81
C PHE A 250 8.29 37.37 -7.00
N SER A 251 8.21 38.70 -6.88
CA SER A 251 7.95 39.57 -8.04
C SER A 251 9.13 39.55 -9.01
N ASP A 252 8.94 40.02 -10.25
CA ASP A 252 10.03 40.09 -11.25
C ASP A 252 11.22 40.90 -10.71
N ALA A 253 10.96 42.09 -10.15
CA ALA A 253 12.01 42.92 -9.56
C ALA A 253 12.77 42.24 -8.40
N GLN A 254 12.10 41.40 -7.60
CA GLN A 254 12.74 40.64 -6.53
C GLN A 254 13.58 39.48 -7.10
N ARG A 255 13.13 38.83 -8.18
CA ARG A 255 13.90 37.78 -8.86
C ARG A 255 15.17 38.35 -9.48
N ASP A 256 15.06 39.47 -10.19
CA ASP A 256 16.22 40.15 -10.78
C ASP A 256 17.22 40.57 -9.71
N ALA A 257 16.73 41.09 -8.58
CA ALA A 257 17.57 41.43 -7.42
C ALA A 257 18.29 40.20 -6.83
N LEU A 258 17.62 39.05 -6.70
CA LEU A 258 18.25 37.80 -6.22
C LEU A 258 19.39 37.34 -7.15
N TYR A 259 19.17 37.38 -8.46
CA TYR A 259 20.23 37.02 -9.42
C TYR A 259 21.37 38.04 -9.44
N ALA A 260 21.07 39.33 -9.26
CA ALA A 260 22.10 40.36 -9.11
C ALA A 260 22.94 40.14 -7.83
N LEU A 261 22.31 39.78 -6.72
CA LEU A 261 22.97 39.40 -5.47
C LEU A 261 23.87 38.18 -5.65
N ALA A 262 23.35 37.11 -6.28
CA ALA A 262 24.13 35.91 -6.57
C ALA A 262 25.31 36.18 -7.50
N GLY A 263 25.11 37.01 -8.54
CA GLY A 263 26.19 37.39 -9.46
C GLY A 263 27.28 38.24 -8.82
N ARG A 264 26.93 39.06 -7.82
CA ARG A 264 27.90 39.92 -7.11
C ARG A 264 28.64 39.19 -5.99
N TYR A 265 27.93 38.41 -5.20
CA TYR A 265 28.43 37.81 -3.97
C TYR A 265 28.69 36.31 -4.06
N ASN A 266 28.45 35.68 -5.22
CA ASN A 266 28.59 34.25 -5.46
C ASN A 266 27.84 33.43 -4.39
N GLU A 267 28.45 32.35 -3.89
CA GLU A 267 27.90 31.47 -2.87
C GLU A 267 27.53 32.20 -1.57
N ARG A 268 28.19 33.33 -1.26
CA ARG A 268 27.93 34.11 -0.04
C ARG A 268 26.74 35.06 -0.15
N TRP A 269 25.99 35.05 -1.26
CA TRP A 269 24.90 36.01 -1.51
C TRP A 269 23.86 36.05 -0.39
N LEU A 270 23.48 34.90 0.17
CA LEU A 270 22.46 34.82 1.21
C LEU A 270 22.96 35.43 2.52
N LEU A 271 24.22 35.17 2.87
CA LEU A 271 24.87 35.75 4.05
C LEU A 271 25.03 37.26 3.91
N ARG A 272 25.49 37.74 2.75
CA ARG A 272 25.65 39.17 2.47
C ARG A 272 24.32 39.91 2.49
N LEU A 273 23.28 39.33 1.90
CA LEU A 273 21.93 39.86 1.94
C LEU A 273 21.39 39.98 3.38
N ALA A 274 21.66 39.01 4.24
CA ALA A 274 21.18 39.04 5.62
C ALA A 274 21.98 40.00 6.52
N GLN A 275 23.30 40.09 6.34
CA GLN A 275 24.20 40.81 7.24
C GLN A 275 24.39 42.29 6.90
N MET A 276 24.25 42.68 5.64
CA MET A 276 24.45 44.07 5.21
C MET A 276 23.23 44.93 5.52
N SER A 277 23.45 46.22 5.78
CA SER A 277 22.36 47.19 5.89
C SER A 277 21.73 47.46 4.53
N ILE A 278 20.45 47.89 4.52
CA ILE A 278 19.75 48.23 3.28
C ILE A 278 20.47 49.38 2.56
N ASP A 279 20.98 50.38 3.30
CA ASP A 279 21.69 51.52 2.72
C ASP A 279 22.97 51.08 1.99
N GLU A 280 23.73 50.15 2.57
CA GLU A 280 24.92 49.56 1.93
C GLU A 280 24.55 48.76 0.67
N LEU A 281 23.47 47.98 0.72
CA LEU A 281 23.00 47.22 -0.44
C LEU A 281 22.53 48.15 -1.56
N VAL A 282 21.76 49.19 -1.24
CA VAL A 282 21.31 50.19 -2.22
C VAL A 282 22.52 50.89 -2.86
N TYR A 283 23.55 51.21 -2.08
CA TYR A 283 24.80 51.79 -2.58
C TYR A 283 25.59 50.82 -3.48
N GLU A 284 25.81 49.58 -3.05
CA GLU A 284 26.58 48.55 -3.79
C GLU A 284 25.96 48.15 -5.14
N PHE A 285 24.65 48.37 -5.31
CA PHE A 285 23.90 48.12 -6.53
C PHE A 285 23.55 49.39 -7.32
N ASP A 286 24.29 50.50 -7.12
CA ASP A 286 24.13 51.77 -7.82
C ASP A 286 22.70 52.33 -7.79
N GLN A 287 21.96 52.13 -6.69
CA GLN A 287 20.54 52.50 -6.55
C GLN A 287 19.58 51.86 -7.58
N LYS A 288 20.03 50.83 -8.32
CA LYS A 288 19.21 50.14 -9.34
C LYS A 288 18.13 49.24 -8.73
N ILE A 289 18.33 48.82 -7.48
CA ILE A 289 17.37 48.00 -6.72
C ILE A 289 16.83 48.84 -5.57
N HIS A 290 15.50 48.91 -5.46
CA HIS A 290 14.82 49.73 -4.46
C HIS A 290 14.97 49.15 -3.04
N GLU A 291 15.06 50.03 -2.04
CA GLU A 291 15.16 49.68 -0.61
C GLU A 291 14.08 48.68 -0.15
N SER A 292 12.84 48.86 -0.63
CA SER A 292 11.70 48.00 -0.30
C SER A 292 11.87 46.57 -0.82
N THR A 293 12.54 46.40 -1.97
CA THR A 293 12.89 45.08 -2.52
C THR A 293 13.91 44.40 -1.62
N PHE A 294 15.00 45.09 -1.24
CA PHE A 294 15.98 44.55 -0.29
C PHE A 294 15.36 44.21 1.05
N GLY A 295 14.50 45.08 1.60
CA GLY A 295 13.83 44.82 2.88
C GLY A 295 12.96 43.55 2.87
N VAL A 296 12.29 43.23 1.74
CA VAL A 296 11.55 41.97 1.62
C VAL A 296 12.49 40.77 1.52
N LEU A 297 13.55 40.88 0.72
CA LEU A 297 14.53 39.81 0.53
C LEU A 297 15.29 39.51 1.83
N GLN A 298 15.69 40.54 2.59
CA GLN A 298 16.40 40.41 3.86
C GLN A 298 15.56 39.68 4.90
N ARG A 299 14.27 40.05 5.08
CA ARG A 299 13.37 39.33 6.01
C ARG A 299 13.21 37.84 5.66
N ARG A 300 13.26 37.49 4.37
CA ARG A 300 13.19 36.09 3.93
C ARG A 300 14.51 35.37 4.14
N ALA A 301 15.65 36.02 3.88
CA ALA A 301 16.97 35.49 4.18
C ALA A 301 17.13 35.21 5.68
N GLU A 302 16.74 36.15 6.54
CA GLU A 302 16.74 35.98 7.99
C GLU A 302 15.88 34.79 8.42
N ARG A 303 14.70 34.59 7.81
CA ARG A 303 13.85 33.44 8.10
C ARG A 303 14.51 32.11 7.72
N ILE A 304 15.28 32.07 6.63
CA ILE A 304 16.06 30.88 6.23
C ILE A 304 17.18 30.64 7.24
N LEU A 305 17.96 31.66 7.58
CA LEU A 305 19.08 31.55 8.53
C LEU A 305 18.63 31.27 9.97
N ALA A 306 17.40 31.65 10.32
CA ALA A 306 16.78 31.29 11.60
C ALA A 306 16.28 29.85 11.65
N SER A 307 16.27 29.13 10.51
CA SER A 307 15.98 27.70 10.53
C SER A 307 17.14 26.98 11.20
N GLY A 308 16.88 26.13 12.21
CA GLY A 308 17.92 25.43 12.98
C GLY A 308 18.76 24.41 12.20
N ILE A 309 18.66 24.43 10.87
CA ILE A 309 19.37 23.55 9.93
C ILE A 309 20.32 24.31 9.01
N VAL A 310 20.14 25.62 8.82
CA VAL A 310 21.02 26.43 7.96
C VAL A 310 22.06 27.13 8.82
N HIS A 311 23.33 26.88 8.52
CA HIS A 311 24.46 27.39 9.28
C HIS A 311 25.24 28.42 8.48
N THR A 312 25.75 29.44 9.17
CA THR A 312 26.61 30.47 8.56
C THR A 312 28.06 30.03 8.44
N ASP A 313 28.42 28.90 9.06
CA ASP A 313 29.75 28.31 8.99
C ASP A 313 29.86 27.46 7.71
N GLU A 314 30.81 27.82 6.85
CA GLU A 314 31.05 27.19 5.55
C GLU A 314 31.65 25.78 5.67
N SER A 315 32.12 25.39 6.86
CA SER A 315 32.71 24.07 7.10
C SER A 315 31.71 23.00 7.55
N VAL A 316 30.44 23.39 7.75
CA VAL A 316 29.36 22.47 8.12
C VAL A 316 28.88 21.76 6.85
N ALA A 317 29.42 20.56 6.62
CA ALA A 317 29.04 19.63 5.55
C ALA A 317 28.90 18.21 6.10
#